data_AF-A0A954RFE2-F1
#
_entry.id   AF-A0A954RFE2-F1
#
_cell.length_a   1.000
_cell.length_b   1.000
_cell.length_c   1.000
_cell.angle_alpha   90.00
_cell.angle_beta   90.00
_cell.angle_gamma   90.00
#
_symmetry.space_group_name_H-M   'P 1'
#
loop_
_entity.id
_entity.type
_entity.pdbx_description
1 polymer ?
#
loop_
_entity_poly.entity_id
_entity_poly.type
_entity_poly.pdbx_seq_one_letter_code
_entity_poly.pdbx_strand_id
1 'polypeptide(L)'
;ARELVTLLLTSVYQGTRNSSSTTRNAAHAVAKAVGSQFLEFNVDDLVQSYIRIVSDSLGRELTWQQDDLALQNIQARARAPGVWLLANLRRALLLSTSNRSEAAVGYATMDGDTCGGLSPIAGIDKAFLRKWLRWMESNGLVEFGPMPALDAVNAQQPTAELRPPGAKQTDEEDLMPYDVLDQIERAAIRDKLGPREVYQVLKATHANQPDEQLLAWLERFFRLWSRNQWKRERYAPSFHLDDENLDPKTWCRFPILSGGFERELKELRAEI
;
A
#
# COMPACT_ATOMS: atom_id res chain seq x y z
N ALA A 1 21.78 -14.69 -17.36
CA ALA A 1 20.69 -14.25 -16.45
C ALA A 1 20.64 -12.73 -16.31
N ARG A 2 21.67 -12.06 -15.76
CA ARG A 2 21.65 -10.59 -15.54
C ARG A 2 21.43 -9.75 -16.81
N GLU A 3 22.08 -10.09 -17.92
CA GLU A 3 21.87 -9.38 -19.19
C GLU A 3 20.42 -9.46 -19.67
N LEU A 4 19.75 -10.60 -19.48
CA LEU A 4 18.32 -10.74 -19.78
C LEU A 4 17.47 -9.87 -18.84
N VAL A 5 17.80 -9.81 -17.54
CA VAL A 5 17.09 -8.96 -16.60
C VAL A 5 17.22 -7.49 -16.97
N THR A 6 18.38 -7.03 -17.40
CA THR A 6 18.57 -5.64 -17.85
C THR A 6 17.69 -5.29 -19.05
N LEU A 7 17.45 -6.25 -19.95
CA LEU A 7 16.57 -6.08 -21.11
C LEU A 7 15.08 -6.16 -20.76
N LEU A 8 14.71 -6.94 -19.73
CA LEU A 8 13.32 -7.24 -19.39
C LEU A 8 12.75 -6.37 -18.27
N LEU A 9 13.59 -5.89 -17.35
CA LEU A 9 13.16 -5.19 -16.14
C LEU A 9 13.73 -3.78 -16.11
N THR A 10 12.82 -2.81 -16.01
CA THR A 10 13.15 -1.40 -15.81
C THR A 10 12.56 -0.95 -14.49
N SER A 11 13.41 -0.42 -13.61
CA SER A 11 13.03 0.19 -12.35
C SER A 11 13.06 1.71 -12.51
N VAL A 12 12.01 2.39 -12.08
CA VAL A 12 11.92 3.86 -12.15
C VAL A 12 11.71 4.40 -10.75
N TYR A 13 12.67 5.17 -10.26
CA TYR A 13 12.52 5.94 -9.02
C TYR A 13 11.94 7.32 -9.36
N GLN A 14 10.89 7.74 -8.66
CA GLN A 14 10.18 9.00 -8.92
C GLN A 14 10.17 9.88 -7.67
N GLY A 15 11.18 10.74 -7.55
CA GLY A 15 11.39 11.61 -6.40
C GLY A 15 10.57 12.90 -6.45
N THR A 16 10.31 13.47 -5.27
CA THR A 16 9.82 14.84 -5.06
C THR A 16 10.76 15.58 -4.10
N ARG A 17 10.48 16.84 -3.78
CA ARG A 17 11.20 17.58 -2.73
C ARG A 17 11.16 16.93 -1.35
N ASN A 18 10.21 16.01 -1.12
CA ASN A 18 10.02 15.32 0.16
C ASN A 18 10.85 14.02 0.24
N SER A 19 11.33 13.51 -0.90
CA SER A 19 12.01 12.22 -0.97
C SER A 19 13.43 12.29 -0.40
N SER A 20 13.78 11.32 0.44
CA SER A 20 15.11 11.26 1.05
C SER A 20 16.14 10.61 0.13
N SER A 21 17.42 10.90 0.37
CA SER A 21 18.51 10.14 -0.26
C SER A 21 18.48 8.65 0.13
N THR A 22 17.91 8.33 1.29
CA THR A 22 17.84 6.97 1.83
C THR A 22 16.99 6.07 0.94
N THR A 23 15.76 6.47 0.60
CA THR A 23 14.87 5.67 -0.26
C THR A 23 15.41 5.58 -1.68
N ARG A 24 15.98 6.67 -2.21
CA ARG A 24 16.63 6.69 -3.53
C ARG A 24 17.80 5.71 -3.61
N ASN A 25 18.69 5.74 -2.62
CA ASN A 25 19.88 4.89 -2.59
C ASN A 25 19.51 3.42 -2.41
N ALA A 26 18.48 3.12 -1.61
CA ALA A 26 17.98 1.76 -1.46
C ALA A 26 17.38 1.21 -2.77
N ALA A 27 16.56 2.01 -3.47
CA ALA A 27 16.00 1.63 -4.77
C ALA A 27 17.11 1.35 -5.80
N HIS A 28 18.13 2.22 -5.86
CA HIS A 28 19.27 2.03 -6.75
C HIS A 28 20.10 0.78 -6.38
N ALA A 29 20.33 0.53 -5.08
CA ALA A 29 21.07 -0.65 -4.61
C ALA A 29 20.37 -1.97 -5.01
N VAL A 30 19.06 -2.05 -4.82
CA VAL A 30 18.26 -3.22 -5.21
C VAL A 30 18.22 -3.39 -6.72
N ALA A 31 17.99 -2.30 -7.48
CA ALA A 31 18.00 -2.33 -8.94
C ALA A 31 19.34 -2.85 -9.49
N LYS A 32 20.46 -2.37 -8.94
CA LYS A 32 21.81 -2.84 -9.29
C LYS A 32 22.02 -4.32 -8.95
N ALA A 33 21.55 -4.78 -7.80
CA ALA A 33 21.71 -6.17 -7.37
C ALA A 33 20.93 -7.15 -8.26
N VAL A 34 19.70 -6.77 -8.63
CA VAL A 34 18.83 -7.52 -9.55
C VAL A 34 19.34 -7.43 -11.00
N GLY A 35 20.00 -6.32 -11.35
CA GLY A 35 20.49 -6.05 -12.70
C GLY A 35 19.43 -5.40 -13.60
N SER A 36 18.45 -4.69 -13.02
CA SER A 36 17.47 -3.93 -13.80
C SER A 36 18.08 -2.64 -14.34
N GLN A 37 17.55 -2.13 -15.44
CA GLN A 37 17.83 -0.75 -15.82
C GLN A 37 17.19 0.18 -14.80
N PHE A 38 17.95 1.13 -14.25
CA PHE A 38 17.46 2.11 -13.29
C PHE A 38 17.32 3.49 -13.94
N LEU A 39 16.13 4.07 -13.83
CA LEU A 39 15.82 5.43 -14.29
C LEU A 39 15.34 6.27 -13.11
N GLU A 40 15.58 7.57 -13.18
CA GLU A 40 15.15 8.53 -12.17
C GLU A 40 14.33 9.64 -12.81
N PHE A 41 13.12 9.86 -12.32
CA PHE A 41 12.29 11.01 -12.66
C PHE A 41 12.16 11.91 -11.44
N ASN A 42 12.24 13.23 -11.66
CA ASN A 42 11.80 14.20 -10.67
C ASN A 42 10.41 14.69 -11.08
N VAL A 43 9.40 14.44 -10.25
CA VAL A 43 8.00 14.80 -10.52
C VAL A 43 7.54 16.01 -9.72
N ASP A 44 8.45 16.68 -8.98
CA ASP A 44 8.10 17.79 -8.09
C ASP A 44 7.44 18.96 -8.84
N ASP A 45 8.02 19.39 -9.96
CA ASP A 45 7.48 20.50 -10.75
C ASP A 45 6.08 20.22 -11.29
N LEU A 46 5.80 18.96 -11.66
CA LEU A 46 4.47 18.53 -12.09
C LEU A 46 3.46 18.60 -10.94
N VAL A 47 3.86 18.12 -9.76
CA VAL A 47 3.04 18.19 -8.54
C VAL A 47 2.72 19.63 -8.19
N GLN A 48 3.72 20.51 -8.17
CA GLN A 48 3.53 21.93 -7.86
C GLN A 48 2.64 22.63 -8.90
N SER A 49 2.77 22.27 -10.17
CA SER A 49 1.93 22.81 -11.24
C SER A 49 0.46 22.46 -11.01
N TYR A 50 0.14 21.19 -10.67
CA TYR A 50 -1.22 20.79 -10.34
C TYR A 50 -1.76 21.50 -9.08
N ILE A 51 -0.95 21.59 -8.02
CA ILE A 51 -1.33 22.31 -6.79
C ILE A 51 -1.66 23.77 -7.09
N ARG A 52 -0.86 24.44 -7.93
CA ARG A 52 -1.10 25.84 -8.32
C ARG A 52 -2.40 25.99 -9.11
N ILE A 53 -2.60 25.18 -10.16
CA ILE A 53 -3.82 25.23 -10.98
C ILE A 53 -5.08 25.11 -10.11
N VAL A 54 -5.08 24.16 -9.17
CA VAL A 54 -6.22 23.94 -8.27
C VAL A 54 -6.36 25.08 -7.25
N SER A 55 -5.25 25.53 -6.65
CA SER A 55 -5.26 26.66 -5.70
C SER A 55 -5.82 27.93 -6.35
N ASP A 56 -5.35 28.27 -7.55
CA ASP A 56 -5.80 29.44 -8.31
C ASP A 56 -7.30 29.35 -8.63
N SER A 57 -7.77 28.16 -9.02
CA SER A 57 -9.18 27.91 -9.34
C SER A 57 -10.09 28.00 -8.11
N LEU A 58 -9.58 27.63 -6.93
CA LEU A 58 -10.31 27.70 -5.67
C LEU A 58 -10.20 29.08 -4.99
N GLY A 59 -9.29 29.94 -5.44
CA GLY A 59 -9.01 31.23 -4.81
C GLY A 59 -8.39 31.12 -3.41
N ARG A 60 -7.76 29.98 -3.09
CA ARG A 60 -7.05 29.77 -1.81
C ARG A 60 -5.85 28.85 -1.98
N GLU A 61 -4.86 29.01 -1.13
CA GLU A 61 -3.76 28.04 -1.03
C GLU A 61 -4.24 26.71 -0.42
N LEU A 62 -3.66 25.61 -0.92
CA LEU A 62 -3.81 24.29 -0.30
C LEU A 62 -2.77 24.12 0.81
N THR A 63 -3.19 23.62 1.97
CA THR A 63 -2.32 23.49 3.14
C THR A 63 -2.29 22.05 3.68
N TRP A 64 -1.16 21.64 4.26
CA TRP A 64 -1.04 20.31 4.88
C TRP A 64 -1.97 20.11 6.09
N GLN A 65 -2.47 21.19 6.70
CA GLN A 65 -3.41 21.09 7.82
C GLN A 65 -4.84 20.73 7.36
N GLN A 66 -5.26 21.22 6.19
CA GLN A 66 -6.64 21.07 5.71
C GLN A 66 -6.76 20.09 4.54
N ASP A 67 -5.72 19.98 3.73
CA ASP A 67 -5.72 19.30 2.43
C ASP A 67 -4.73 18.11 2.39
N ASP A 68 -4.29 17.61 3.54
CA ASP A 68 -3.25 16.56 3.69
C ASP A 68 -3.43 15.40 2.70
N LEU A 69 -4.59 14.72 2.74
CA LEU A 69 -4.85 13.57 1.87
C LEU A 69 -4.86 13.94 0.39
N ALA A 70 -5.33 15.14 0.03
CA ALA A 70 -5.34 15.58 -1.36
C ALA A 70 -3.91 15.85 -1.87
N LEU A 71 -3.08 16.48 -1.04
CA LEU A 71 -1.66 16.76 -1.32
C LEU A 71 -0.80 15.48 -1.40
N GLN A 72 -1.14 14.45 -0.63
CA GLN A 72 -0.53 13.13 -0.77
C GLN A 72 -0.98 12.44 -2.07
N ASN A 73 -2.29 12.41 -2.34
CA ASN A 73 -2.84 11.72 -3.51
C ASN A 73 -2.34 12.33 -4.83
N ILE A 74 -2.20 13.66 -4.93
CA ILE A 74 -1.70 14.27 -6.17
C ILE A 74 -0.24 13.88 -6.46
N GLN A 75 0.58 13.68 -5.44
CA GLN A 75 1.93 13.15 -5.62
C GLN A 75 1.92 11.72 -6.16
N ALA A 76 1.05 10.85 -5.65
CA ALA A 76 0.90 9.48 -6.17
C ALA A 76 0.41 9.49 -7.63
N ARG A 77 -0.58 10.33 -7.97
CA ARG A 77 -1.12 10.43 -9.34
C ARG A 77 -0.14 11.05 -10.33
N ALA A 78 0.65 12.05 -9.93
CA ALA A 78 1.63 12.67 -10.82
C ALA A 78 2.73 11.70 -11.29
N ARG A 79 2.96 10.61 -10.54
CA ARG A 79 3.91 9.54 -10.89
C ARG A 79 3.39 8.59 -11.97
N ALA A 80 2.06 8.47 -12.13
CA ALA A 80 1.46 7.48 -13.03
C ALA A 80 1.71 7.78 -14.53
N PRO A 81 1.54 9.01 -15.04
CA PRO A 81 1.69 9.29 -16.47
C PRO A 81 3.09 8.95 -17.03
N GLY A 82 4.15 9.25 -16.26
CA GLY A 82 5.53 9.05 -16.71
C GLY A 82 5.87 7.57 -16.93
N VAL A 83 5.49 6.70 -15.99
CA VAL A 83 5.74 5.26 -16.10
C VAL A 83 4.84 4.59 -17.13
N TRP A 84 3.61 5.07 -17.34
CA TRP A 84 2.77 4.62 -18.45
C TRP A 84 3.35 5.00 -19.81
N LEU A 85 3.83 6.24 -19.98
CA LEU A 85 4.51 6.66 -21.19
C LEU A 85 5.72 5.77 -21.49
N LEU A 86 6.53 5.50 -20.47
CA LEU A 86 7.68 4.60 -20.59
C LEU A 86 7.26 3.18 -20.98
N ALA A 87 6.24 2.62 -20.32
CA ALA A 87 5.73 1.29 -20.61
C ALA A 87 5.23 1.20 -22.08
N ASN A 88 4.50 2.21 -22.55
CA ASN A 88 4.02 2.29 -23.93
C ASN A 88 5.17 2.35 -24.94
N LEU A 89 6.16 3.19 -24.71
CA LEU A 89 7.34 3.32 -25.59
C LEU A 89 8.13 2.01 -25.68
N ARG A 90 8.17 1.24 -24.58
CA ARG A 90 8.89 -0.03 -24.49
C ARG A 90 8.04 -1.25 -24.83
N ARG A 91 6.75 -1.08 -25.08
CA ARG A 91 5.76 -2.17 -25.19
C ARG A 91 5.85 -3.13 -24.00
N ALA A 92 6.07 -2.58 -22.82
CA ALA A 92 6.27 -3.31 -21.57
C ALA A 92 4.96 -3.37 -20.76
N LEU A 93 4.90 -4.32 -19.83
CA LEU A 93 3.85 -4.41 -18.83
C LEU A 93 4.23 -3.56 -17.61
N LEU A 94 3.41 -2.56 -17.29
CA LEU A 94 3.57 -1.80 -16.05
C LEU A 94 3.08 -2.62 -14.85
N LEU A 95 3.93 -2.79 -13.84
CA LEU A 95 3.60 -3.49 -12.60
C LEU A 95 3.18 -2.49 -11.52
N SER A 96 2.01 -2.70 -10.93
CA SER A 96 1.63 -2.09 -9.65
C SER A 96 2.16 -2.95 -8.50
N THR A 97 2.37 -2.34 -7.33
CA THR A 97 3.02 -2.99 -6.18
C THR A 97 2.18 -2.95 -4.91
N SER A 98 0.87 -2.68 -5.01
CA SER A 98 -0.02 -2.73 -3.85
C SER A 98 -0.14 -4.16 -3.32
N ASN A 99 -0.10 -4.33 -2.00
CA ASN A 99 -0.24 -5.63 -1.32
C ASN A 99 -1.67 -5.85 -0.75
N ARG A 100 -1.92 -7.03 -0.19
CA ARG A 100 -3.24 -7.43 0.32
C ARG A 100 -3.69 -6.56 1.50
N SER A 101 -2.80 -6.32 2.47
CA SER A 101 -3.11 -5.49 3.64
C SER A 101 -3.49 -4.06 3.23
N GLU A 102 -2.82 -3.48 2.22
CA GLU A 102 -3.20 -2.17 1.64
C GLU A 102 -4.55 -2.21 0.93
N ALA A 103 -4.85 -3.31 0.22
CA ALA A 103 -6.13 -3.49 -0.46
C ALA A 103 -7.30 -3.67 0.53
N ALA A 104 -7.07 -4.27 1.69
CA ALA A 104 -8.09 -4.49 2.74
C ALA A 104 -8.69 -3.16 3.21
N VAL A 105 -7.82 -2.19 3.48
CA VAL A 105 -8.21 -0.88 4.02
C VAL A 105 -8.21 0.24 2.97
N GLY A 106 -7.89 -0.09 1.71
CA GLY A 106 -7.85 0.87 0.61
C GLY A 106 -6.82 1.97 0.81
N TYR A 107 -5.64 1.63 1.34
CA TYR A 107 -4.55 2.57 1.61
C TYR A 107 -4.02 3.22 0.31
N ALA A 108 -3.93 2.43 -0.75
CA ALA A 108 -3.42 2.86 -2.06
C ALA A 108 -4.21 4.03 -2.66
N THR A 109 -3.51 4.92 -3.36
CA THR A 109 -4.14 5.99 -4.15
C THR A 109 -4.67 5.39 -5.45
N MET A 110 -5.99 5.46 -5.63
CA MET A 110 -6.60 5.05 -6.89
C MET A 110 -6.09 5.93 -8.05
N ASP A 111 -5.70 5.27 -9.14
CA ASP A 111 -5.07 5.87 -10.32
C ASP A 111 -3.70 6.54 -10.04
N GLY A 112 -3.12 6.26 -8.86
CA GLY A 112 -1.74 6.62 -8.48
C GLY A 112 -0.85 5.38 -8.46
N ASP A 113 -0.48 4.91 -7.27
CA ASP A 113 0.32 3.69 -7.05
C ASP A 113 -0.41 2.38 -7.44
N THR A 114 -1.73 2.44 -7.60
CA THR A 114 -2.53 1.36 -8.20
C THR A 114 -2.40 1.25 -9.72
N CYS A 115 -1.72 2.19 -10.39
CA CYS A 115 -1.60 2.17 -11.84
C CYS A 115 -0.69 1.02 -12.32
N GLY A 116 -1.17 0.24 -13.29
CA GLY A 116 -0.45 -0.90 -13.83
C GLY A 116 -1.38 -1.88 -14.54
N GLY A 117 -0.80 -2.77 -15.34
CA GLY A 117 -1.53 -3.85 -16.00
C GLY A 117 -1.58 -5.15 -15.18
N LEU A 118 -0.74 -5.27 -14.15
CA LEU A 118 -0.64 -6.44 -13.26
C LEU A 118 -0.13 -5.99 -11.89
N SER A 119 -0.67 -6.55 -10.81
CA SER A 119 -0.14 -6.42 -9.45
C SER A 119 0.30 -7.78 -8.92
N PRO A 120 1.58 -8.16 -9.06
CA PRO A 120 2.03 -9.52 -8.72
C PRO A 120 1.88 -9.89 -7.24
N ILE A 121 1.83 -8.89 -6.36
CA ILE A 121 1.85 -9.06 -4.90
C ILE A 121 0.55 -8.65 -4.19
N ALA A 122 -0.52 -8.32 -4.92
CA ALA A 122 -1.78 -7.92 -4.29
C ALA A 122 -2.47 -9.04 -3.50
N GLY A 123 -2.12 -10.30 -3.77
CA GLY A 123 -2.62 -11.46 -3.01
C GLY A 123 -1.82 -11.78 -1.74
N ILE A 124 -0.78 -11.01 -1.42
CA ILE A 124 0.17 -11.29 -0.32
C ILE A 124 0.05 -10.21 0.75
N ASP A 125 -0.05 -10.58 2.02
CA ASP A 125 -0.09 -9.64 3.14
C ASP A 125 1.29 -9.00 3.43
N LYS A 126 1.27 -7.85 4.11
CA LYS A 126 2.48 -7.08 4.44
C LYS A 126 3.41 -7.86 5.37
N ALA A 127 2.86 -8.59 6.34
CA ALA A 127 3.66 -9.34 7.31
C ALA A 127 4.47 -10.45 6.62
N PHE A 128 3.87 -11.17 5.68
CA PHE A 128 4.52 -12.18 4.86
C PHE A 128 5.57 -11.54 3.95
N LEU A 129 5.25 -10.45 3.24
CA LEU A 129 6.21 -9.77 2.36
C LEU A 129 7.48 -9.35 3.13
N ARG A 130 7.35 -8.82 4.35
CA ARG A 130 8.51 -8.46 5.19
C ARG A 130 9.35 -9.68 5.56
N LYS A 131 8.72 -10.80 5.92
CA LYS A 131 9.42 -12.06 6.20
C LYS A 131 10.13 -12.59 4.96
N TRP A 132 9.46 -12.54 3.81
CA TRP A 132 9.99 -13.01 2.55
C TRP A 132 11.19 -12.18 2.08
N LEU A 133 11.14 -10.85 2.20
CA LEU A 133 12.27 -9.97 1.87
C LEU A 133 13.49 -10.21 2.77
N ARG A 134 13.31 -10.46 4.07
CA ARG A 134 14.41 -10.84 4.98
C ARG A 134 14.98 -12.22 4.67
N TRP A 135 14.11 -13.16 4.29
CA TRP A 135 14.54 -14.48 3.83
C TRP A 135 15.33 -14.39 2.53
N MET A 136 14.89 -13.57 1.57
CA MET A 136 15.61 -13.30 0.33
C MET A 136 16.97 -12.63 0.57
N GLU A 137 17.07 -11.75 1.58
CA GLU A 137 18.33 -11.10 1.96
C GLU A 137 19.39 -12.10 2.43
N SER A 138 18.99 -13.08 3.25
CA SER A 138 19.89 -13.96 4.00
C SER A 138 20.06 -15.36 3.42
N ASN A 139 19.03 -15.89 2.76
CA ASN A 139 19.00 -17.24 2.20
C ASN A 139 18.88 -17.18 0.67
N GLY A 140 17.85 -16.48 0.19
CA GLY A 140 17.53 -16.37 -1.22
C GLY A 140 17.05 -17.67 -1.86
N LEU A 141 16.65 -17.55 -3.13
CA LEU A 141 16.25 -18.70 -3.94
C LEU A 141 17.46 -19.57 -4.29
N VAL A 142 17.27 -20.88 -4.46
CA VAL A 142 18.35 -21.84 -4.76
C VAL A 142 19.17 -21.42 -5.99
N GLU A 143 18.50 -20.87 -7.00
CA GLU A 143 19.10 -20.48 -8.27
C GLU A 143 19.86 -19.15 -8.21
N PHE A 144 19.55 -18.30 -7.23
CA PHE A 144 20.04 -16.92 -7.17
C PHE A 144 20.91 -16.62 -5.94
N GLY A 145 20.80 -17.44 -4.89
CA GLY A 145 21.43 -17.19 -3.60
C GLY A 145 20.86 -15.95 -2.89
N PRO A 146 21.44 -15.59 -1.74
CA PRO A 146 20.99 -14.44 -0.95
C PRO A 146 21.18 -13.11 -1.70
N MET A 147 20.35 -12.12 -1.36
CA MET A 147 20.41 -10.77 -1.91
C MET A 147 20.69 -9.73 -0.80
N PRO A 148 21.95 -9.55 -0.36
CA PRO A 148 22.28 -8.64 0.74
C PRO A 148 21.89 -7.17 0.49
N ALA A 149 21.72 -6.77 -0.77
CA ALA A 149 21.26 -5.41 -1.11
C ALA A 149 19.84 -5.10 -0.59
N LEU A 150 19.06 -6.12 -0.21
CA LEU A 150 17.76 -5.93 0.44
C LEU A 150 17.88 -5.37 1.85
N ASP A 151 19.03 -5.45 2.53
CA ASP A 151 19.27 -4.78 3.81
C ASP A 151 18.98 -3.27 3.71
N ALA A 152 19.33 -2.66 2.58
CA ALA A 152 19.06 -1.25 2.31
C ALA A 152 17.57 -0.91 2.38
N VAL A 153 16.66 -1.88 2.19
CA VAL A 153 15.20 -1.71 2.36
C VAL A 153 14.75 -2.24 3.73
N ASN A 154 15.21 -3.43 4.13
CA ASN A 154 14.76 -4.14 5.34
C ASN A 154 15.13 -3.43 6.64
N ALA A 155 16.21 -2.65 6.65
CA ALA A 155 16.64 -1.83 7.78
C ALA A 155 15.78 -0.57 7.97
N GLN A 156 14.95 -0.20 6.98
CA GLN A 156 14.11 0.98 7.04
C GLN A 156 12.76 0.70 7.71
N GLN A 157 12.16 1.74 8.28
CA GLN A 157 10.76 1.73 8.68
C GLN A 157 9.87 2.08 7.47
N PRO A 158 8.76 1.35 7.24
CA PRO A 158 7.82 1.69 6.16
C PRO A 158 7.26 3.11 6.29
N THR A 159 7.39 3.89 5.23
CA THR A 159 6.82 5.24 5.12
C THR A 159 6.67 5.61 3.64
N ALA A 160 5.67 6.43 3.31
CA ALA A 160 5.42 6.88 1.94
C ALA A 160 6.22 8.14 1.51
N GLU A 161 6.90 8.83 2.45
CA GLU A 161 7.62 10.10 2.22
C GLU A 161 6.81 11.14 1.40
N LEU A 162 5.49 11.20 1.61
CA LEU A 162 4.61 12.12 0.88
C LEU A 162 4.42 13.45 1.61
N ARG A 163 4.48 13.45 2.95
CA ARG A 163 4.44 14.69 3.74
C ARG A 163 5.81 15.40 3.74
N PRO A 164 5.86 16.71 4.06
CA PRO A 164 7.12 17.44 4.14
C PRO A 164 8.07 16.85 5.19
N PRO A 165 9.40 17.01 5.03
CA PRO A 165 10.37 16.56 6.02
C PRO A 165 10.07 17.12 7.41
N GLY A 166 10.06 16.25 8.42
CA GLY A 166 9.73 16.59 9.81
C GLY A 166 8.27 16.35 10.21
N ALA A 167 7.36 16.15 9.26
CA ALA A 167 6.05 15.59 9.55
C ALA A 167 6.18 14.07 9.72
N LYS A 168 5.75 13.55 10.88
CA LYS A 168 5.75 12.10 11.11
C LYS A 168 4.74 11.44 10.15
N GLN A 169 5.18 10.44 9.41
CA GLN A 169 4.34 9.63 8.55
C GLN A 169 4.75 8.18 8.70
N THR A 170 3.90 7.38 9.34
CA THR A 170 4.00 5.92 9.34
C THR A 170 2.68 5.32 8.87
N ASP A 171 2.76 4.25 8.08
CA ASP A 171 1.57 3.60 7.54
C ASP A 171 0.66 3.07 8.67
N GLU A 172 1.24 2.61 9.78
CA GLU A 172 0.50 2.08 10.94
C GLU A 172 -0.26 3.17 11.73
N GLU A 173 0.18 4.43 11.69
CA GLU A 173 -0.58 5.54 12.28
C GLU A 173 -1.86 5.85 11.48
N ASP A 174 -1.75 5.81 10.14
CA ASP A 174 -2.88 6.00 9.22
C ASP A 174 -3.84 4.79 9.23
N LEU A 175 -3.31 3.59 9.48
CA LEU A 175 -4.04 2.31 9.49
C LEU A 175 -4.23 1.80 10.92
N MET A 176 -3.48 0.77 11.29
CA MET A 176 -3.37 0.14 12.61
C MET A 176 -2.10 -0.73 12.55
N PRO A 177 -1.60 -1.26 13.68
CA PRO A 177 -0.51 -2.22 13.65
C PRO A 177 -0.79 -3.35 12.65
N TYR A 178 0.18 -3.73 11.83
CA TYR A 178 -0.05 -4.67 10.74
C TYR A 178 -0.52 -6.05 11.22
N ASP A 179 -0.03 -6.51 12.37
CA ASP A 179 -0.46 -7.75 13.01
C ASP A 179 -1.94 -7.73 13.40
N VAL A 180 -2.42 -6.59 13.92
CA VAL A 180 -3.83 -6.35 14.22
C VAL A 180 -4.66 -6.31 12.93
N LEU A 181 -4.19 -5.59 11.91
CA LEU A 181 -4.88 -5.50 10.61
C LEU A 181 -5.07 -6.89 9.99
N ASP A 182 -3.99 -7.65 9.87
CA ASP A 182 -4.01 -8.99 9.25
C ASP A 182 -4.88 -9.95 10.06
N GLN A 183 -4.92 -9.82 11.39
CA GLN A 183 -5.80 -10.62 12.24
C GLN A 183 -7.29 -10.28 12.04
N ILE A 184 -7.62 -8.97 11.97
CA ILE A 184 -8.99 -8.53 11.70
C ILE A 184 -9.41 -8.98 10.29
N GLU A 185 -8.54 -8.82 9.29
CA GLU A 185 -8.79 -9.26 7.91
C GLU A 185 -9.12 -10.75 7.87
N ARG A 186 -8.30 -11.60 8.47
CA ARG A 186 -8.54 -13.05 8.51
C ARG A 186 -9.85 -13.38 9.21
N ALA A 187 -10.08 -12.84 10.41
CA ALA A 187 -11.29 -13.13 11.16
C ALA A 187 -12.56 -12.66 10.42
N ALA A 188 -12.57 -11.42 9.93
CA ALA A 188 -13.74 -10.83 9.28
C ALA A 188 -13.97 -11.37 7.87
N ILE A 189 -12.91 -11.52 7.08
CA ILE A 189 -12.99 -11.76 5.63
C ILE A 189 -12.80 -13.23 5.29
N ARG A 190 -11.81 -13.91 5.88
CA ARG A 190 -11.61 -15.35 5.67
C ARG A 190 -12.61 -16.18 6.44
N ASP A 191 -12.68 -15.94 7.74
CA ASP A 191 -13.48 -16.74 8.68
C ASP A 191 -14.94 -16.26 8.77
N LYS A 192 -15.29 -15.17 8.06
CA LYS A 192 -16.66 -14.62 7.93
C LYS A 192 -17.28 -14.18 9.26
N LEU A 193 -16.45 -13.83 10.24
CA LEU A 193 -16.90 -13.39 11.56
C LEU A 193 -17.42 -11.95 11.52
N GLY A 194 -18.49 -11.68 12.28
CA GLY A 194 -19.02 -10.33 12.45
C GLY A 194 -18.18 -9.47 13.41
N PRO A 195 -18.39 -8.13 13.46
CA PRO A 195 -17.60 -7.23 14.30
C PRO A 195 -17.45 -7.66 15.77
N ARG A 196 -18.51 -8.21 16.37
CA ARG A 196 -18.50 -8.74 17.73
C ARG A 196 -17.55 -9.91 17.92
N GLU A 197 -17.60 -10.88 17.03
CA GLU A 197 -16.79 -12.09 17.09
C GLU A 197 -15.31 -11.76 16.83
N VAL A 198 -15.06 -10.86 15.87
CA VAL A 198 -13.71 -10.34 15.62
C VAL A 198 -13.16 -9.60 16.86
N TYR A 199 -13.98 -8.81 17.56
CA TYR A 199 -13.57 -8.18 18.82
C TYR A 199 -13.18 -9.22 19.89
N GLN A 200 -13.92 -10.32 20.00
CA GLN A 200 -13.55 -11.41 20.92
C GLN A 200 -12.20 -12.05 20.56
N VAL A 201 -11.93 -12.24 19.27
CA VAL A 201 -10.63 -12.70 18.77
C VAL A 201 -9.53 -11.73 19.18
N LEU A 202 -9.71 -10.44 18.94
CA LEU A 202 -8.75 -9.40 19.33
C LEU A 202 -8.51 -9.35 20.84
N LYS A 203 -9.56 -9.47 21.64
CA LYS A 203 -9.45 -9.46 23.10
C LYS A 203 -8.64 -10.65 23.61
N ALA A 204 -8.76 -11.81 22.96
CA ALA A 204 -8.02 -13.00 23.32
C ALA A 204 -6.52 -12.92 22.96
N THR A 205 -6.17 -12.29 21.82
CA THR A 205 -4.78 -12.22 21.33
C THR A 205 -4.04 -10.95 21.71
N HIS A 206 -4.76 -9.87 22.04
CA HIS A 206 -4.21 -8.58 22.45
C HIS A 206 -4.72 -8.16 23.84
N ALA A 207 -4.76 -9.10 24.80
CA ALA A 207 -5.30 -8.90 26.14
C ALA A 207 -4.68 -7.73 26.95
N ASN A 208 -3.51 -7.25 26.55
CA ASN A 208 -2.83 -6.10 27.17
C ASN A 208 -3.33 -4.74 26.65
N GLN A 209 -4.11 -4.71 25.57
CA GLN A 209 -4.66 -3.49 25.00
C GLN A 209 -6.01 -3.17 25.64
N PRO A 210 -6.30 -1.88 25.91
CA PRO A 210 -7.60 -1.49 26.46
C PRO A 210 -8.70 -1.70 25.42
N ASP A 211 -9.90 -2.04 25.90
CA ASP A 211 -11.06 -2.32 25.06
C ASP A 211 -11.36 -1.18 24.06
N GLU A 212 -11.22 0.10 24.47
CA GLU A 212 -11.39 1.26 23.57
C GLU A 212 -10.41 1.24 22.39
N GLN A 213 -9.16 0.79 22.60
CA GLN A 213 -8.16 0.73 21.53
C GLN A 213 -8.47 -0.39 20.54
N LEU A 214 -8.91 -1.55 21.04
CA LEU A 214 -9.34 -2.67 20.20
C LEU A 214 -10.55 -2.29 19.36
N LEU A 215 -11.54 -1.62 19.97
CA LEU A 215 -12.70 -1.08 19.28
C LEU A 215 -12.32 -0.04 18.23
N ALA A 216 -11.38 0.86 18.54
CA ALA A 216 -10.92 1.86 17.59
C ALA A 216 -10.29 1.23 16.34
N TRP A 217 -9.46 0.18 16.49
CA TRP A 217 -8.88 -0.54 15.35
C TRP A 217 -9.94 -1.31 14.56
N LEU A 218 -10.84 -2.00 15.24
CA LEU A 218 -11.93 -2.77 14.63
C LEU A 218 -12.88 -1.88 13.82
N GLU A 219 -13.37 -0.78 14.42
CA GLU A 219 -14.22 0.18 13.72
C GLU A 219 -13.52 0.79 12.51
N ARG A 220 -12.23 1.14 12.66
CA ARG A 220 -11.42 1.68 11.58
C ARG A 220 -11.33 0.69 10.42
N PHE A 221 -11.04 -0.59 10.71
CA PHE A 221 -10.99 -1.63 9.67
C PHE A 221 -12.31 -1.74 8.92
N PHE A 222 -13.44 -1.96 9.59
CA PHE A 222 -14.73 -2.18 8.91
C PHE A 222 -15.20 -0.95 8.10
N ARG A 223 -14.94 0.27 8.61
CA ARG A 223 -15.21 1.52 7.88
C ARG A 223 -14.32 1.66 6.65
N LEU A 224 -13.03 1.39 6.77
CA LEU A 224 -12.08 1.46 5.65
C LEU A 224 -12.35 0.35 4.62
N TRP A 225 -12.64 -0.87 5.07
CA TRP A 225 -13.01 -2.00 4.23
C TRP A 225 -14.20 -1.67 3.36
N SER A 226 -15.33 -1.28 3.97
CA SER A 226 -16.57 -0.99 3.25
C SER A 226 -16.43 0.21 2.31
N ARG A 227 -15.88 1.33 2.79
CA ARG A 227 -15.72 2.56 2.01
C ARG A 227 -14.81 2.38 0.79
N ASN A 228 -13.86 1.45 0.84
CA ASN A 228 -12.88 1.23 -0.22
C ASN A 228 -13.15 -0.01 -1.08
N GLN A 229 -14.32 -0.68 -0.97
CA GLN A 229 -14.65 -1.79 -1.87
C GLN A 229 -14.56 -1.39 -3.34
N TRP A 230 -15.03 -0.18 -3.70
CA TRP A 230 -14.93 0.33 -5.07
C TRP A 230 -13.49 0.38 -5.60
N LYS A 231 -12.50 0.54 -4.71
CA LYS A 231 -11.09 0.50 -5.12
C LYS A 231 -10.72 -0.90 -5.56
N ARG A 232 -11.02 -1.94 -4.75
CA ARG A 232 -10.71 -3.35 -5.06
C ARG A 232 -11.32 -3.83 -6.37
N GLU A 233 -12.50 -3.34 -6.74
CA GLU A 233 -13.11 -3.60 -8.06
C GLU A 233 -12.22 -3.16 -9.24
N ARG A 234 -11.42 -2.11 -9.03
CA ARG A 234 -10.56 -1.47 -10.04
C ARG A 234 -9.09 -1.90 -9.98
N TYR A 235 -8.70 -2.73 -9.01
CA TYR A 235 -7.31 -3.20 -8.93
C TYR A 235 -6.92 -3.95 -10.20
N ALA A 236 -5.66 -3.80 -10.59
CA ALA A 236 -5.07 -4.60 -11.66
C ALA A 236 -5.19 -6.09 -11.32
N PRO A 237 -5.28 -6.99 -12.33
CA PRO A 237 -5.20 -8.42 -12.11
C PRO A 237 -3.98 -8.78 -11.25
N SER A 238 -4.14 -9.78 -10.39
CA SER A 238 -3.08 -10.22 -9.46
C SER A 238 -2.99 -11.73 -9.40
N PHE A 239 -1.86 -12.24 -8.94
CA PHE A 239 -1.71 -13.66 -8.67
C PHE A 239 -2.42 -14.03 -7.36
N HIS A 240 -3.15 -15.14 -7.40
CA HIS A 240 -3.66 -15.80 -6.20
C HIS A 240 -2.57 -16.72 -5.67
N LEU A 241 -2.24 -16.59 -4.37
CA LEU A 241 -1.16 -17.34 -3.74
C LEU A 241 -1.61 -18.05 -2.47
N ASP A 242 -2.35 -17.34 -1.61
CA ASP A 242 -2.80 -17.82 -0.30
C ASP A 242 -4.15 -18.55 -0.40
N ASP A 243 -4.63 -19.11 0.71
CA ASP A 243 -6.01 -19.64 0.81
C ASP A 243 -7.09 -18.53 0.82
N GLU A 244 -6.66 -17.27 0.92
CA GLU A 244 -7.47 -16.06 0.94
C GLU A 244 -6.99 -15.00 -0.08
N ASN A 245 -7.92 -14.23 -0.65
CA ASN A 245 -7.61 -13.03 -1.42
C ASN A 245 -8.74 -12.01 -1.32
N LEU A 246 -8.50 -10.78 -1.77
CA LEU A 246 -9.46 -9.68 -1.69
C LEU A 246 -10.01 -9.24 -3.05
N ASP A 247 -9.75 -9.99 -4.12
CA ASP A 247 -10.22 -9.65 -5.46
C ASP A 247 -11.70 -10.05 -5.62
N PRO A 248 -12.62 -9.09 -5.87
CA PRO A 248 -14.03 -9.37 -6.09
C PRO A 248 -14.33 -10.17 -7.35
N LYS A 249 -13.38 -10.24 -8.29
CA LYS A 249 -13.50 -11.05 -9.51
C LYS A 249 -13.19 -12.52 -9.28
N THR A 250 -12.63 -12.88 -8.11
CA THR A 250 -12.26 -14.26 -7.79
C THR A 250 -12.86 -14.73 -6.46
N TRP A 251 -12.28 -14.37 -5.33
CA TRP A 251 -12.56 -15.00 -4.03
C TRP A 251 -13.46 -14.13 -3.13
N CYS A 252 -13.33 -12.80 -3.18
CA CYS A 252 -13.98 -11.89 -2.22
C CYS A 252 -15.06 -11.00 -2.84
N ARG A 253 -16.21 -11.57 -3.21
CA ARG A 253 -17.36 -10.76 -3.67
C ARG A 253 -17.97 -10.00 -2.48
N PHE A 254 -17.90 -8.67 -2.52
CA PHE A 254 -18.47 -7.79 -1.50
C PHE A 254 -19.16 -6.58 -2.17
N PRO A 255 -20.31 -6.10 -1.67
CA PRO A 255 -21.03 -5.02 -2.33
C PRO A 255 -20.29 -3.68 -2.23
N ILE A 256 -20.19 -2.96 -3.35
CA ILE A 256 -19.61 -1.61 -3.41
C ILE A 256 -20.37 -0.64 -2.50
N LEU A 257 -21.69 -0.68 -2.56
CA LEU A 257 -22.58 0.10 -1.71
C LEU A 257 -23.09 -0.78 -0.58
N SER A 258 -22.80 -0.41 0.66
CA SER A 258 -23.17 -1.17 1.85
C SER A 258 -23.48 -0.24 3.01
N GLY A 259 -24.11 -0.77 4.07
CA GLY A 259 -24.36 -0.03 5.31
C GLY A 259 -23.13 0.15 6.20
N GLY A 260 -21.92 -0.15 5.71
CA GLY A 260 -20.67 0.13 6.42
C GLY A 260 -20.49 -0.54 7.78
N PHE A 261 -21.30 -1.57 8.09
CA PHE A 261 -21.40 -2.19 9.42
C PHE A 261 -21.79 -1.19 10.54
N GLU A 262 -22.45 -0.08 10.20
CA GLU A 262 -22.76 0.98 11.17
C GLU A 262 -23.61 0.47 12.35
N ARG A 263 -24.59 -0.38 12.07
CA ARG A 263 -25.46 -0.97 13.10
C ARG A 263 -24.65 -1.91 14.00
N GLU A 264 -23.93 -2.86 13.41
CA GLU A 264 -23.18 -3.89 14.12
C GLU A 264 -22.09 -3.28 15.02
N LEU A 265 -21.41 -2.24 14.53
CA LEU A 265 -20.40 -1.51 15.30
C LEU A 265 -21.03 -0.69 16.44
N LYS A 266 -22.19 -0.07 16.21
CA LYS A 266 -22.92 0.69 17.24
C LYS A 266 -23.44 -0.22 18.36
N GLU A 267 -24.00 -1.38 18.01
CA GLU A 267 -24.44 -2.39 18.97
C GLU A 267 -23.27 -2.90 19.81
N LEU A 268 -22.13 -3.20 19.17
CA LEU A 268 -20.92 -3.62 19.88
C LEU A 268 -20.42 -2.56 20.87
N ARG A 269 -20.35 -1.29 20.45
CA ARG A 269 -19.90 -0.18 21.31
C ARG A 269 -20.86 0.09 22.49
N ALA A 270 -22.13 -0.27 22.38
CA ALA A 270 -23.09 -0.08 23.46
C ALA A 270 -22.93 -1.09 24.62
N GLU A 271 -22.20 -2.18 24.39
CA GLU A 271 -22.06 -3.30 25.34
C GLU A 271 -20.71 -3.36 26.05
N ILE A 272 -19.74 -2.58 25.59
CA ILE A 272 -18.38 -2.50 26.11
C ILE A 272 -18.23 -1.14 26.80
#